data_AF-A0A355D9K1-F1
#
_entry.id   AF-A0A355D9K1-F1
#
_cell.length_a   1.000
_cell.length_b   1.000
_cell.length_c   1.000
_cell.angle_alpha   90.00
_cell.angle_beta   90.00
_cell.angle_gamma   90.00
#
_symmetry.space_group_name_H-M   'P 1'
#
loop_
_entity.id
_entity.type
_entity.pdbx_description
1 polymer ?
#
loop_
_entity_poly.entity_id
_entity_poly.type
_entity_poly.pdbx_seq_one_letter_code
_entity_poly.pdbx_strand_id
1 'polypeptide(L)'
;MAQRRIIESYGRDLGFTIDQLCRLIGSYKILVDTASSVNCITIANKRDIKDALKRAQEVGCLIDELIDVLDCSICTWGNYMKLKTEYINSRLDLCLIETEVEEEIRLQSGL
;
A
#
# COMPACT_ATOMS: atom_id res chain seq x y z
N MET A 1 17.15 -12.75 -11.98
CA MET A 1 16.99 -11.39 -12.55
C MET A 1 15.56 -11.08 -12.96
N ALA A 2 14.89 -11.91 -13.78
CA ALA A 2 13.51 -11.65 -14.25
C ALA A 2 12.45 -11.69 -13.12
N GLN A 3 12.48 -12.69 -12.23
CA GLN A 3 11.52 -12.83 -11.12
C GLN A 3 11.56 -11.65 -10.15
N ARG A 4 12.77 -11.14 -9.83
CA ARG A 4 12.94 -9.94 -9.00
C ARG A 4 12.24 -8.71 -9.61
N ARG A 5 12.32 -8.53 -10.94
CA ARG A 5 11.66 -7.40 -11.62
C ARG A 5 10.15 -7.50 -11.58
N ILE A 6 9.59 -8.72 -11.68
CA ILE A 6 8.14 -8.95 -11.56
C ILE A 6 7.65 -8.54 -10.18
N ILE A 7 8.39 -8.93 -9.14
CA ILE A 7 8.00 -8.61 -7.76
C ILE A 7 8.19 -7.11 -7.48
N GLU A 8 9.27 -6.50 -7.95
CA GLU A 8 9.44 -5.05 -7.85
C GLU A 8 8.39 -4.25 -8.65
N SER A 9 7.93 -4.74 -9.81
CA SER A 9 6.83 -4.10 -10.52
C SER A 9 5.53 -4.25 -9.74
N TYR A 10 5.25 -5.44 -9.21
CA TYR A 10 4.06 -5.69 -8.40
C TYR A 10 3.98 -4.75 -7.18
N GLY A 11 5.09 -4.53 -6.47
CA GLY A 11 5.14 -3.55 -5.38
C GLY A 11 4.90 -2.10 -5.84
N ARG A 12 5.36 -1.72 -7.04
CA ARG A 12 5.06 -0.40 -7.63
C ARG A 12 3.61 -0.27 -8.03
N ASP A 13 3.04 -1.30 -8.65
CA ASP A 13 1.64 -1.34 -9.07
C ASP A 13 0.74 -1.21 -7.84
N LEU A 14 1.06 -1.93 -6.75
CA LEU A 14 0.38 -1.80 -5.46
C LEU A 14 0.44 -0.36 -4.92
N GLY A 15 1.63 0.25 -4.91
CA GLY A 15 1.80 1.64 -4.49
C GLY A 15 0.97 2.62 -5.33
N PHE A 16 0.97 2.44 -6.65
CA PHE A 16 0.17 3.25 -7.55
C PHE A 16 -1.34 3.10 -7.30
N THR A 17 -1.82 1.89 -7.04
CA THR A 17 -3.22 1.62 -6.69
C THR A 17 -3.61 2.29 -5.36
N ILE A 18 -2.74 2.25 -4.35
CA ILE A 18 -2.95 2.98 -3.08
C ILE A 18 -3.03 4.49 -3.32
N ASP A 19 -2.16 5.06 -4.17
CA ASP A 19 -2.22 6.48 -4.53
C ASP A 19 -3.50 6.84 -5.29
N GLN A 20 -4.02 5.95 -6.12
CA GLN A 20 -5.32 6.13 -6.77
C GLN A 20 -6.46 6.14 -5.75
N LEU A 21 -6.46 5.22 -4.78
CA LEU A 21 -7.45 5.19 -3.70
C LEU A 21 -7.47 6.51 -2.91
N CYS A 22 -6.30 7.01 -2.53
CA CYS A 22 -6.17 8.30 -1.83
C CYS A 22 -6.78 9.46 -2.63
N ARG A 23 -6.59 9.48 -3.96
CA ARG A 23 -7.18 10.50 -4.84
C ARG A 23 -8.70 10.39 -4.91
N LEU A 24 -9.25 9.17 -4.99
CA LEU A 24 -10.70 8.94 -5.01
C LEU A 24 -11.35 9.37 -3.69
N ILE A 25 -10.75 9.04 -2.54
CA ILE A 25 -11.21 9.50 -1.22
C ILE A 25 -11.24 11.03 -1.17
N GLY A 26 -10.22 11.69 -1.73
CA GLY A 26 -10.19 13.15 -1.88
C GLY A 26 -11.35 13.68 -2.74
N SER A 27 -11.60 13.08 -3.90
CA SER A 27 -12.72 13.46 -4.77
C SER A 27 -14.08 13.27 -4.11
N TYR A 28 -14.28 12.16 -3.40
CA TYR A 28 -15.50 11.89 -2.63
C TYR A 28 -15.74 13.01 -1.60
N LYS A 29 -14.72 13.31 -0.79
CA LYS A 29 -14.80 14.38 0.21
C LYS A 29 -15.15 15.72 -0.41
N ILE A 30 -14.48 16.11 -1.50
CA ILE A 30 -14.74 17.37 -2.20
C ILE A 30 -16.20 17.45 -2.67
N LEU A 31 -16.75 16.38 -3.24
CA LEU A 31 -18.13 16.37 -3.72
C LEU A 31 -19.15 16.54 -2.57
N VAL A 32 -18.92 15.87 -1.44
CA VAL A 32 -19.76 16.00 -0.24
C VAL A 32 -19.66 17.40 0.36
N ASP A 33 -18.45 17.93 0.52
CA ASP A 33 -18.20 19.27 1.07
C ASP A 33 -18.80 20.36 0.16
N THR A 34 -18.68 20.19 -1.17
CA THR A 34 -19.29 21.08 -2.16
C THR A 34 -20.81 21.03 -2.06
N ALA A 35 -21.42 19.85 -1.98
CA ALA A 35 -22.87 19.72 -1.82
C ALA A 35 -23.37 20.39 -0.53
N SER A 36 -22.65 20.23 0.57
CA SER A 36 -22.97 20.82 1.88
C SER A 36 -22.87 22.35 1.86
N SER A 37 -21.76 22.89 1.35
CA SER A 37 -21.54 24.34 1.23
C SER A 37 -22.56 25.03 0.31
N VAL A 38 -22.83 24.42 -0.84
CA VAL A 38 -23.83 24.91 -1.81
C VAL A 38 -25.24 24.89 -1.21
N ASN A 39 -25.59 23.89 -0.38
CA ASN A 39 -26.88 23.84 0.32
C ASN A 39 -27.05 24.96 1.35
N CYS A 40 -25.96 25.47 1.94
CA CYS A 40 -25.99 26.61 2.87
C CYS A 40 -26.15 27.97 2.16
N ILE A 41 -25.92 28.05 0.85
CA ILE A 41 -26.05 29.28 0.07
C ILE A 41 -27.38 29.20 -0.70
N THR A 42 -28.42 29.88 -0.19
CA THR A 42 -29.84 29.86 -0.59
C THR A 42 -30.16 30.02 -2.10
N ILE A 43 -29.18 30.34 -2.94
CA ILE A 43 -29.32 30.53 -4.41
C ILE A 43 -29.15 29.20 -5.18
N ALA A 44 -28.63 28.15 -4.55
CA ALA A 44 -28.36 26.89 -5.21
C ALA A 44 -29.63 26.12 -5.59
N ASN A 45 -29.66 25.61 -6.82
CA ASN A 45 -30.78 24.79 -7.26
C ASN A 45 -30.67 23.41 -6.61
N LYS A 46 -31.77 22.88 -6.04
CA LYS A 46 -31.79 21.53 -5.41
C LYS A 46 -31.26 20.42 -6.33
N ARG A 47 -31.32 20.64 -7.64
CA ARG A 47 -30.77 19.76 -8.66
C ARG A 47 -29.25 19.62 -8.57
N ASP A 48 -28.53 20.73 -8.40
CA ASP A 48 -27.07 20.74 -8.38
C ASP A 48 -26.52 19.97 -7.16
N ILE A 49 -27.20 20.11 -6.01
CA ILE A 49 -26.89 19.36 -4.79
C ILE A 49 -27.11 17.86 -5.01
N LYS A 50 -28.25 17.47 -5.60
CA LYS A 50 -28.52 16.06 -5.93
C LYS A 50 -27.49 15.49 -6.90
N ASP A 51 -27.09 16.26 -7.91
CA ASP A 51 -26.10 15.82 -8.90
C ASP A 51 -24.69 15.68 -8.28
N ALA A 52 -24.32 16.52 -7.32
CA ALA A 52 -23.08 16.39 -6.57
C ALA A 52 -23.08 15.17 -5.64
N LEU A 53 -24.18 14.94 -4.90
CA LEU A 53 -24.33 13.76 -4.04
C LEU A 53 -24.37 12.46 -4.84
N LYS A 54 -25.04 12.45 -6.00
CA LYS A 54 -25.04 11.27 -6.89
C LYS A 54 -23.63 10.94 -7.37
N ARG A 55 -22.85 11.93 -7.78
CA ARG A 55 -21.45 11.73 -8.17
C ARG A 55 -20.59 11.27 -7.00
N ALA A 56 -20.84 11.78 -5.78
CA ALA A 56 -20.14 11.29 -4.58
C ALA A 56 -20.44 9.80 -4.35
N GLN A 57 -21.69 9.38 -4.52
CA GLN A 57 -22.07 7.97 -4.41
C GLN A 57 -21.37 7.10 -5.46
N GLU A 58 -21.30 7.55 -6.72
CA GLU A 58 -20.58 6.85 -7.79
C GLU A 58 -19.08 6.70 -7.46
N VAL A 59 -18.44 7.74 -6.92
CA VAL A 59 -17.04 7.67 -6.45
C VAL A 59 -16.90 6.73 -5.25
N GLY A 60 -17.88 6.72 -4.34
CA GLY A 60 -17.93 5.78 -3.21
C GLY A 60 -17.90 4.32 -3.68
N CYS A 61 -18.72 3.97 -4.68
CA CYS A 61 -18.71 2.61 -5.24
C CYS A 61 -17.34 2.24 -5.85
N LEU A 62 -16.68 3.18 -6.54
CA LEU A 62 -15.32 2.94 -7.08
C LEU A 62 -14.27 2.78 -5.97
N ILE A 63 -14.43 3.48 -4.85
CA ILE A 63 -13.56 3.32 -3.67
C ILE A 63 -13.72 1.90 -3.12
N ASP A 64 -14.96 1.44 -2.96
CA ASP A 64 -15.24 0.09 -2.44
C ASP A 64 -14.63 -1.00 -3.33
N GLU A 65 -14.83 -0.92 -4.66
CA GLU A 65 -14.23 -1.86 -5.61
C GLU A 65 -12.69 -1.84 -5.56
N LEU A 66 -12.07 -0.68 -5.37
CA LEU A 66 -10.61 -0.56 -5.30
C LEU A 66 -10.04 -1.11 -3.98
N ILE A 67 -10.78 -0.97 -2.88
CA ILE A 67 -10.44 -1.56 -1.59
C ILE A 67 -10.43 -3.09 -1.71
N ASP A 68 -11.46 -3.68 -2.33
CA ASP A 68 -11.53 -5.13 -2.53
C ASP A 68 -10.33 -5.69 -3.31
N VAL A 69 -9.88 -4.97 -4.35
CA VAL A 69 -8.68 -5.32 -5.13
C VAL A 69 -7.40 -5.20 -4.30
N LEU A 70 -7.32 -4.15 -3.47
CA LEU A 70 -6.16 -3.90 -2.61
C LEU A 70 -6.03 -4.94 -1.51
N ASP A 71 -7.12 -5.40 -0.90
CA ASP A 71 -7.08 -6.37 0.19
C ASP A 71 -6.35 -7.65 -0.21
N CYS A 72 -6.68 -8.21 -1.38
CA CYS A 72 -6.00 -9.39 -1.90
C CYS A 72 -4.52 -9.13 -2.21
N SER A 73 -4.23 -7.93 -2.74
CA SER A 73 -2.90 -7.58 -3.23
C SER A 73 -1.93 -7.25 -2.10
N ILE A 74 -2.39 -6.57 -1.07
CA ILE A 74 -1.62 -6.22 0.14
C ILE A 74 -1.24 -7.48 0.90
N CYS A 75 -2.15 -8.44 1.06
CA CYS A 75 -1.84 -9.71 1.73
C CYS A 75 -0.72 -10.47 1.01
N THR A 76 -0.81 -10.58 -0.32
CA THR A 76 0.19 -11.25 -1.14
C THR A 76 1.56 -10.56 -1.04
N TRP A 77 1.59 -9.24 -1.14
CA TRP A 77 2.80 -8.44 -0.97
C TRP A 77 3.42 -8.59 0.42
N GLY A 78 2.58 -8.56 1.46
CA GLY A 78 3.02 -8.73 2.85
C GLY A 78 3.68 -10.08 3.09
N ASN A 79 3.14 -11.16 2.52
CA ASN A 79 3.75 -12.49 2.60
C ASN A 79 5.13 -12.55 1.94
N TYR A 80 5.27 -11.93 0.75
CA TYR A 80 6.58 -11.82 0.10
C TYR A 80 7.58 -11.05 0.97
N MET A 81 7.17 -9.93 1.56
CA MET A 81 8.04 -9.11 2.42
C MET A 81 8.49 -9.85 3.67
N LYS A 82 7.61 -10.67 4.28
CA LYS A 82 7.96 -11.56 5.40
C LYS A 82 9.02 -12.57 4.98
N LEU A 83 8.75 -13.34 3.91
CA LEU A 83 9.69 -14.36 3.42
C LEU A 83 11.05 -13.77 3.07
N LYS A 84 11.07 -12.59 2.42
CA LYS A 84 12.31 -11.90 2.08
C LYS A 84 13.09 -11.51 3.34
N THR A 85 12.40 -11.01 4.36
CA THR A 85 13.02 -10.64 5.64
C THR A 85 13.60 -11.86 6.36
N GLU A 86 12.83 -12.95 6.44
CA GLU A 86 13.28 -14.22 7.03
C GLU A 86 14.54 -14.77 6.34
N TYR A 87 14.56 -14.74 5.01
CA TYR A 87 15.73 -15.17 4.24
C TYR A 87 16.96 -14.31 4.55
N ILE A 88 16.81 -12.98 4.61
CA ILE A 88 17.92 -12.07 4.95
C ILE A 88 18.43 -12.35 6.37
N ASN A 89 17.53 -12.52 7.34
CA ASN A 89 17.91 -12.81 8.72
C ASN A 89 18.66 -14.14 8.85
N SER A 90 18.19 -15.21 8.18
CA SER A 90 18.89 -16.50 8.19
C SER A 90 20.32 -16.43 7.64
N ARG A 91 20.58 -15.52 6.70
CA ARG A 91 21.92 -15.26 6.15
C ARG A 91 22.80 -14.46 7.10
N LEU A 92 22.22 -13.55 7.89
CA LEU A 92 22.93 -12.81 8.92
C LEU A 92 23.33 -13.74 10.07
N ASP A 93 22.42 -14.60 10.52
CA ASP A 93 22.70 -15.60 11.55
C ASP A 93 23.83 -16.53 11.11
N LEU A 94 23.84 -16.96 9.85
CA LEU A 94 24.94 -17.75 9.30
C LEU A 94 26.28 -17.01 9.36
N CYS A 95 26.32 -15.74 8.97
CA CYS A 95 27.57 -14.95 9.03
C CYS A 95 28.06 -14.73 10.47
N LEU A 96 27.15 -14.61 11.44
CA LEU A 96 27.52 -14.55 12.86
C LEU A 96 28.19 -15.84 13.31
N ILE A 97 27.58 -17.00 13.01
CA ILE A 97 28.14 -18.31 13.34
C ILE A 97 29.50 -18.52 12.66
N GLU A 98 29.63 -18.15 11.38
CA GLU A 98 30.90 -18.20 10.65
C GLU A 98 31.98 -17.39 11.38
N THR A 99 31.64 -16.18 11.84
CA THR A 99 32.57 -15.29 12.56
C THR A 99 32.98 -15.90 13.91
N GLU A 100 32.02 -16.44 14.68
CA GLU A 100 32.29 -17.10 15.96
C GLU A 100 33.25 -18.28 15.79
N VAL A 101 33.01 -19.13 14.79
CA VAL A 101 33.87 -20.28 14.48
C VAL A 101 35.29 -19.83 14.08
N GLU A 102 35.41 -18.76 13.27
CA GLU A 102 36.72 -18.21 12.90
C GLU A 102 37.49 -17.66 14.10
N GLU A 103 36.82 -16.99 15.04
CA GLU A 103 37.43 -16.50 16.29
C GLU A 103 37.91 -17.66 17.19
N GLU A 104 37.11 -18.71 17.34
CA GLU A 104 37.51 -19.90 18.10
C GLU A 104 38.74 -20.57 17.50
N ILE A 105 38.78 -20.73 16.17
CA ILE A 105 39.95 -21.29 15.47
C ILE A 105 41.18 -20.43 15.73
N ARG A 106 41.08 -19.10 15.66
CA ARG A 106 42.20 -18.18 15.94
C ARG A 106 42.73 -18.36 17.36
N LEU A 107 41.83 -18.39 18.35
CA LEU A 107 42.20 -18.58 19.76
C LEU A 107 42.90 -19.92 20.01
N GLN A 108 42.46 -20.99 19.35
CA GLN A 108 43.10 -22.31 19.46
C GLN A 108 44.44 -22.40 18.72
N SER A 109 44.64 -21.60 17.67
CA SER A 109 45.85 -21.61 16.83
C SER A 109 47.06 -20.88 17.44
N GLY A 110 46.89 -20.20 18.58
CA GLY A 110 48.00 -19.54 19.27
C GLY A 110 48.64 -18.37 18.50
N LEU A 111 47.87 -17.69 17.66
CA LEU A 111 48.21 -16.41 17.03
C LEU A 111 47.37 -15.28 17.62
#